data_AF-A0A4S3TJ41-F1
#
_entry.id   AF-A0A4S3TJ41-F1
#
_cell.length_a   1.000
_cell.length_b   1.000
_cell.length_c   1.000
_cell.angle_alpha   90.00
_cell.angle_beta   90.00
_cell.angle_gamma   90.00
#
_symmetry.space_group_name_H-M   'P 1'
#
loop_
_entity.id
_entity.type
_entity.pdbx_description
1 polymer ?
#
loop_
_entity_poly.entity_id
_entity_poly.type
_entity_poly.pdbx_seq_one_letter_code
_entity_poly.pdbx_strand_id
1 'polypeptide(L)'
;MGAGYPSDWNQRRKKIYQRDNYTCQDCGEKGGSRGDSELHAHHIVPKSKGGSHKLKNLTTLCKDCHGKRHSWMGATTHRPQKGFWSRMYKSADEELNEFYGGCPNCTEANLTVRWEQITAREEAKVLQCSSCGAMYDERITQDGARQYLELVRVENAEQIEPTTAGTIQEIKRYRIRGRMHSRAQATDIFGSCPTCGKSAAVTLNSILFIKFFKCNSCGTKLRKRILRSEWIMTSGNESDVGSVLPLFEWKRQAREQSKSRDVPEIKN
;
A
#
# COMPACT_ATOMS: atom_id res chain seq x y z
N MET A 1 31.52 -9.37 -3.87
CA MET A 1 31.00 -9.54 -2.49
C MET A 1 30.73 -8.13 -1.94
N GLY A 2 29.54 -7.86 -1.41
CA GLY A 2 29.16 -6.50 -0.99
C GLY A 2 29.90 -6.02 0.27
N ALA A 3 30.13 -4.71 0.36
CA ALA A 3 30.81 -4.07 1.48
C ALA A 3 30.17 -4.44 2.85
N GLY A 4 31.01 -4.69 3.86
CA GLY A 4 30.57 -4.92 5.24
C GLY A 4 30.17 -6.36 5.60
N TYR A 5 30.68 -7.37 4.91
CA TYR A 5 30.61 -8.77 5.34
C TYR A 5 32.03 -9.31 5.62
N PRO A 6 32.21 -10.15 6.66
CA PRO A 6 33.53 -10.72 6.97
C PRO A 6 33.97 -11.69 5.87
N SER A 7 35.28 -11.85 5.69
CA SER A 7 35.88 -12.71 4.64
C SER A 7 35.45 -14.18 4.75
N ASP A 8 35.09 -14.63 5.95
CA ASP A 8 34.63 -15.98 6.26
C ASP A 8 33.10 -16.18 6.11
N TRP A 9 32.36 -15.22 5.54
CA TRP A 9 30.90 -15.27 5.44
C TRP A 9 30.38 -16.56 4.77
N ASN A 10 31.05 -17.03 3.72
CA ASN A 10 30.67 -18.28 3.05
C ASN A 10 30.77 -19.50 3.98
N GLN A 11 31.78 -19.54 4.86
CA GLN A 11 31.93 -20.61 5.85
C GLN A 11 30.83 -20.51 6.91
N ARG A 12 30.53 -19.31 7.40
CA ARG A 12 29.45 -19.08 8.37
C ARG A 12 28.09 -19.53 7.83
N ARG A 13 27.78 -19.19 6.59
CA ARG A 13 26.54 -19.59 5.91
C ARG A 13 26.41 -21.12 5.82
N LYS A 14 27.49 -21.80 5.41
CA LYS A 14 27.51 -23.28 5.38
C LYS A 14 27.29 -23.89 6.77
N LYS A 15 27.93 -23.35 7.82
CA LYS A 15 27.75 -23.81 9.20
C LYS A 15 26.31 -23.67 9.69
N ILE A 16 25.62 -22.59 9.32
CA ILE A 16 24.21 -22.38 9.67
C ILE A 16 23.29 -23.36 8.93
N TYR A 17 23.54 -23.60 7.64
CA TYR A 17 22.75 -24.59 6.90
C TYR A 17 22.94 -26.00 7.48
N GLN A 18 24.17 -26.36 7.85
CA GLN A 18 24.45 -27.63 8.52
C GLN A 18 23.76 -27.74 9.89
N ARG A 19 23.84 -26.69 10.72
CA ARG A 19 23.16 -26.61 12.03
C ARG A 19 21.66 -26.84 11.89
N ASP A 20 21.06 -26.21 10.90
CA ASP A 20 19.62 -26.24 10.65
C ASP A 20 19.21 -27.43 9.76
N ASN A 21 20.10 -28.40 9.59
CA ASN A 21 19.88 -29.62 8.81
C ASN A 21 19.41 -29.35 7.36
N TYR A 22 19.86 -28.24 6.76
CA TYR A 22 19.45 -27.73 5.45
C TYR A 22 17.92 -27.53 5.35
N THR A 23 17.30 -27.13 6.47
CA THR A 23 15.86 -26.97 6.60
C THR A 23 15.53 -25.53 6.99
N CYS A 24 14.57 -24.93 6.28
CA CYS A 24 14.01 -23.63 6.60
C CYS A 24 13.40 -23.65 8.00
N GLN A 25 13.85 -22.74 8.87
CA GLN A 25 13.40 -22.68 10.26
C GLN A 25 12.00 -22.06 10.43
N ASP A 26 11.41 -21.53 9.36
CA ASP A 26 10.04 -20.97 9.37
C ASP A 26 9.00 -21.95 8.83
N CYS A 27 9.27 -22.60 7.68
CA CYS A 27 8.28 -23.44 6.99
C CYS A 27 8.66 -24.92 6.89
N GLY A 28 9.87 -25.32 7.30
CA GLY A 28 10.31 -26.71 7.22
C GLY A 28 10.74 -27.21 5.83
N GLU A 29 10.71 -26.37 4.80
CA GLU A 29 11.22 -26.73 3.48
C GLU A 29 12.72 -27.05 3.52
N LYS A 30 13.13 -28.06 2.74
CA LYS A 30 14.52 -28.53 2.68
C LYS A 30 15.21 -28.03 1.41
N GLY A 31 16.51 -27.75 1.51
CA GLY A 31 17.35 -27.37 0.36
C GLY A 31 18.51 -28.31 0.11
N GLY A 32 19.20 -28.14 -1.02
CA GLY A 32 20.37 -28.93 -1.41
C GLY A 32 19.99 -30.35 -1.82
N SER A 33 20.75 -31.37 -1.38
CA SER A 33 20.44 -32.78 -1.71
C SER A 33 19.19 -33.33 -1.01
N ARG A 34 18.49 -32.51 -0.23
CA ARG A 34 17.36 -32.90 0.62
C ARG A 34 16.04 -32.24 0.21
N GLY A 35 16.07 -31.38 -0.80
CA GLY A 35 14.91 -30.66 -1.36
C GLY A 35 15.35 -29.50 -2.26
N ASP A 36 14.42 -28.99 -3.04
CA ASP A 36 14.72 -28.05 -4.14
C ASP A 36 14.71 -26.57 -3.72
N SER A 37 14.49 -26.28 -2.44
CA SER A 37 14.38 -24.89 -1.98
C SER A 37 15.74 -24.18 -1.91
N GLU A 38 15.81 -22.97 -2.47
CA GLU A 38 16.97 -22.07 -2.33
C GLU A 38 17.05 -21.55 -0.88
N LEU A 39 18.16 -21.82 -0.20
CA LEU A 39 18.37 -21.44 1.20
C LEU A 39 19.26 -20.20 1.35
N HIS A 40 18.89 -19.33 2.29
CA HIS A 40 19.60 -18.11 2.66
C HIS A 40 19.88 -18.09 4.17
N ALA A 41 21.05 -17.57 4.56
CA ALA A 41 21.35 -17.25 5.95
C ALA A 41 20.81 -15.85 6.27
N HIS A 42 19.84 -15.80 7.17
CA HIS A 42 19.15 -14.59 7.61
C HIS A 42 19.70 -14.11 8.95
N HIS A 43 19.85 -12.80 9.13
CA HIS A 43 20.16 -12.21 10.42
C HIS A 43 18.91 -12.07 11.29
N ILE A 44 18.90 -12.65 12.49
CA ILE A 44 17.77 -12.56 13.44
C ILE A 44 17.59 -11.12 13.90
N VAL A 45 18.66 -10.50 14.41
CA VAL A 45 18.76 -9.05 14.57
C VAL A 45 19.36 -8.49 13.28
N PRO A 46 18.66 -7.62 12.53
CA PRO A 46 19.14 -7.08 11.26
C PRO A 46 20.48 -6.35 11.39
N LYS A 47 21.30 -6.39 10.34
CA LYS A 47 22.57 -5.64 10.28
C LYS A 47 22.35 -4.13 10.50
N SER A 48 21.28 -3.56 9.94
CA SER A 48 20.92 -2.14 10.09
C SER A 48 20.65 -1.75 11.54
N LYS A 49 20.27 -2.71 12.39
CA LYS A 49 20.05 -2.53 13.83
C LYS A 49 21.24 -3.03 14.67
N GLY A 50 22.44 -3.09 14.10
CA GLY A 50 23.66 -3.53 14.80
C GLY A 50 23.80 -5.05 14.95
N GLY A 51 23.02 -5.83 14.19
CA GLY A 51 23.06 -7.29 14.21
C GLY A 51 24.42 -7.88 13.85
N SER A 52 24.95 -8.73 14.74
CA SER A 52 26.25 -9.39 14.53
C SER A 52 26.20 -10.48 13.45
N HIS A 53 27.35 -10.78 12.82
CA HIS A 53 27.52 -11.94 11.93
C HIS A 53 27.86 -13.24 12.68
N LYS A 54 27.68 -13.28 14.01
CA LYS A 54 27.92 -14.49 14.81
C LYS A 54 26.83 -15.52 14.51
N LEU A 55 27.18 -16.81 14.54
CA LEU A 55 26.25 -17.90 14.22
C LEU A 55 24.94 -17.86 15.04
N LYS A 56 25.02 -17.40 16.31
CA LYS A 56 23.86 -17.20 17.18
C LYS A 56 22.84 -16.19 16.66
N ASN A 57 23.26 -15.24 15.81
CA ASN A 57 22.39 -14.24 15.21
C ASN A 57 21.98 -14.61 13.77
N LEU A 58 22.22 -15.85 13.35
CA LEU A 58 21.91 -16.32 12.00
C LEU A 58 20.94 -17.50 12.05
N THR A 59 20.03 -17.55 11.07
CA THR A 59 19.08 -18.65 10.87
C THR A 59 18.92 -19.00 9.39
N THR A 60 18.62 -20.26 9.08
CA THR A 60 18.38 -20.74 7.71
C THR A 60 16.93 -20.52 7.30
N LEU A 61 16.70 -19.82 6.20
CA LEU A 61 15.37 -19.61 5.62
C LEU A 61 15.36 -19.95 4.13
N CYS A 62 14.26 -20.49 3.62
CA CYS A 62 14.04 -20.57 2.17
C CYS A 62 13.84 -19.16 1.59
N LYS A 63 14.01 -19.00 0.28
CA LYS A 63 13.85 -17.72 -0.44
C LYS A 63 12.58 -16.96 -0.08
N ASP A 64 11.44 -17.66 -0.02
CA ASP A 64 10.15 -17.05 0.26
C ASP A 64 10.02 -16.58 1.70
N CYS A 65 10.40 -17.42 2.68
CA CYS A 65 10.41 -17.03 4.09
C CYS A 65 11.47 -15.95 4.37
N HIS A 66 12.61 -16.02 3.71
CA HIS A 66 13.66 -14.99 3.77
C HIS A 66 13.11 -13.64 3.27
N GLY A 67 12.43 -13.63 2.13
CA GLY A 67 11.75 -12.43 1.61
C GLY A 67 10.66 -11.91 2.56
N LYS A 68 9.85 -12.80 3.14
CA LYS A 68 8.84 -12.43 4.14
C LYS A 68 9.47 -11.77 5.37
N ARG A 69 10.58 -12.31 5.88
CA ARG A 69 11.28 -11.75 7.05
C ARG A 69 11.95 -10.40 6.77
N HIS A 70 12.47 -10.20 5.56
CA HIS A 70 12.90 -8.87 5.11
C HIS A 70 11.73 -7.91 4.89
N SER A 71 10.53 -8.40 4.57
CA SER A 71 9.31 -7.58 4.46
C SER A 71 8.66 -7.24 5.80
N TRP A 72 8.89 -8.05 6.85
CA TRP A 72 8.25 -7.93 8.18
C TRP A 72 9.09 -7.19 9.23
N MET A 73 10.39 -6.94 8.99
CA MET A 73 11.28 -6.34 10.02
C MET A 73 11.69 -4.89 9.75
N GLY A 74 10.81 -4.12 9.13
CA GLY A 74 10.96 -2.67 8.97
C GLY A 74 11.34 -2.27 7.55
N ALA A 75 10.67 -1.24 7.06
CA ALA A 75 10.84 -0.67 5.75
C ALA A 75 12.32 -0.41 5.40
N THR A 76 12.86 -1.18 4.47
CA THR A 76 13.86 -0.68 3.52
C THR A 76 13.62 -1.31 2.16
N THR A 77 13.07 -0.50 1.24
CA THR A 77 13.34 -0.59 -0.20
C THR A 77 13.17 -1.96 -0.87
N HIS A 78 12.00 -2.59 -0.77
CA HIS A 78 11.60 -3.52 -1.84
C HIS A 78 10.86 -2.74 -2.94
N ARG A 79 11.63 -2.08 -3.80
CA ARG A 79 11.23 -2.01 -5.22
C ARG A 79 11.05 -3.47 -5.64
N PRO A 80 9.88 -3.93 -6.08
CA PRO A 80 9.76 -5.28 -6.61
C PRO A 80 10.73 -5.38 -7.78
N GLN A 81 11.67 -6.33 -7.74
CA GLN A 81 12.52 -6.59 -8.90
C GLN A 81 11.62 -6.99 -10.07
N LYS A 82 11.90 -6.34 -11.21
CA LYS A 82 11.28 -6.44 -12.54
C LYS A 82 10.07 -7.39 -12.63
N GLY A 83 8.88 -6.81 -12.61
CA GLY A 83 7.61 -7.50 -12.82
C GLY A 83 6.45 -6.52 -12.87
N PHE A 84 5.24 -7.02 -13.15
CA PHE A 84 3.98 -6.26 -13.24
C PHE A 84 3.78 -5.27 -12.07
N TRP A 85 4.10 -5.71 -10.85
CA TRP A 85 3.97 -4.90 -9.63
C TRP A 85 4.90 -3.69 -9.59
N SER A 86 6.12 -3.78 -10.16
CA SER A 86 7.08 -2.66 -10.22
C SER A 86 6.53 -1.46 -10.99
N ARG A 87 5.82 -1.73 -12.11
CA ARG A 87 5.17 -0.69 -12.91
C ARG A 87 3.99 -0.05 -12.16
N MET A 88 3.23 -0.86 -11.42
CA MET A 88 2.08 -0.39 -10.65
C MET A 88 2.48 0.52 -9.48
N TYR A 89 3.55 0.19 -8.74
CA TYR A 89 4.05 1.05 -7.67
C TYR A 89 4.70 2.32 -8.21
N LYS A 90 5.49 2.22 -9.30
CA LYS A 90 6.07 3.41 -9.96
C LYS A 90 5.00 4.38 -10.43
N SER A 91 3.91 3.87 -11.02
CA SER A 91 2.77 4.68 -11.42
C SER A 91 2.08 5.35 -10.23
N ALA A 92 2.05 4.73 -9.05
CA ALA A 92 1.42 5.32 -7.87
C ALA A 92 2.31 6.40 -7.23
N ASP A 93 3.62 6.22 -7.23
CA ASP A 93 4.57 7.24 -6.76
C ASP A 93 4.63 8.42 -7.75
N GLU A 94 4.62 8.16 -9.07
CA GLU A 94 4.50 9.21 -10.10
C GLU A 94 3.20 10.00 -9.92
N GLU A 95 2.05 9.34 -9.74
CA GLU A 95 0.76 9.99 -9.47
C GLU A 95 0.78 10.79 -8.16
N LEU A 96 1.45 10.29 -7.12
CA LEU A 96 1.57 10.99 -5.84
C LEU A 96 2.38 12.28 -5.98
N ASN A 97 3.49 12.24 -6.72
CA ASN A 97 4.35 13.41 -6.90
C ASN A 97 3.76 14.41 -7.90
N GLU A 98 3.02 13.96 -8.91
CA GLU A 98 2.21 14.81 -9.77
C GLU A 98 1.15 15.57 -8.94
N PHE A 99 0.46 14.86 -8.03
CA PHE A 99 -0.59 15.42 -7.18
C PHE A 99 -0.07 16.52 -6.25
N TYR A 100 0.99 16.23 -5.49
CA TYR A 100 1.50 17.17 -4.48
C TYR A 100 2.51 18.18 -5.01
N GLY A 101 2.91 18.08 -6.28
CA GLY A 101 3.99 18.88 -6.84
C GLY A 101 5.37 18.56 -6.22
N GLY A 102 5.52 17.36 -5.66
CA GLY A 102 6.72 16.92 -4.94
C GLY A 102 6.68 17.14 -3.43
N CYS A 103 7.83 17.00 -2.78
CA CYS A 103 7.97 17.09 -1.34
C CYS A 103 7.86 18.54 -0.84
N PRO A 104 6.93 18.89 0.07
CA PRO A 104 6.80 20.25 0.61
C PRO A 104 8.08 20.80 1.28
N ASN A 105 8.91 19.92 1.84
CA ASN A 105 10.14 20.31 2.54
C ASN A 105 11.34 20.57 1.62
N CYS A 106 11.49 19.81 0.52
CA CYS A 106 12.69 19.90 -0.32
C CYS A 106 12.38 20.05 -1.81
N THR A 107 11.12 20.17 -2.20
CA THR A 107 10.60 20.35 -3.58
C THR A 107 10.86 19.19 -4.55
N GLU A 108 11.73 18.25 -4.18
CA GLU A 108 12.01 17.04 -4.94
C GLU A 108 10.76 16.17 -5.13
N ALA A 109 10.55 15.68 -6.37
CA ALA A 109 9.47 14.77 -6.76
C ALA A 109 9.76 13.32 -6.32
N ASN A 110 10.07 13.15 -5.04
CA ASN A 110 10.55 11.91 -4.43
C ASN A 110 9.70 11.47 -3.23
N LEU A 111 8.44 11.88 -3.14
CA LEU A 111 7.48 11.34 -2.18
C LEU A 111 7.15 9.89 -2.54
N THR A 112 7.15 9.01 -1.53
CA THR A 112 6.82 7.59 -1.68
C THR A 112 5.88 7.15 -0.57
N VAL A 113 5.00 6.19 -0.87
CA VAL A 113 4.14 5.59 0.16
C VAL A 113 4.93 4.53 0.93
N ARG A 114 4.87 4.61 2.26
CA ARG A 114 5.39 3.64 3.23
C ARG A 114 4.27 3.19 4.15
N TRP A 115 4.38 1.97 4.66
CA TRP A 115 3.56 1.48 5.75
C TRP A 115 4.50 1.20 6.90
N GLU A 116 4.35 1.94 7.98
CA GLU A 116 5.17 1.80 9.19
C GLU A 116 4.37 1.05 10.24
N GLN A 117 5.00 0.05 10.85
CA GLN A 117 4.34 -0.77 11.86
C GLN A 117 4.32 0.00 13.19
N ILE A 118 3.12 0.25 13.73
CA ILE A 118 2.93 0.93 15.03
C ILE A 118 2.82 -0.10 16.15
N THR A 119 2.02 -1.14 15.93
CA THR A 119 1.88 -2.26 16.86
C THR A 119 1.89 -3.60 16.11
N ALA A 120 1.80 -4.71 16.84
CA ALA A 120 1.70 -6.04 16.23
C ALA A 120 0.46 -6.20 15.31
N ARG A 121 -0.56 -5.34 15.45
CA ARG A 121 -1.83 -5.43 14.70
C ARG A 121 -2.15 -4.16 13.90
N GLU A 122 -1.30 -3.15 13.93
CA GLU A 122 -1.56 -1.84 13.36
C GLU A 122 -0.38 -1.32 12.56
N GLU A 123 -0.67 -0.75 11.40
CA GLU A 123 0.32 -0.04 10.58
C GLU A 123 -0.24 1.34 10.20
N ALA A 124 0.63 2.34 10.14
CA ALA A 124 0.32 3.68 9.66
C ALA A 124 0.80 3.85 8.22
N LYS A 125 -0.04 4.44 7.36
CA LYS A 125 0.37 4.88 6.03
C LYS A 125 1.16 6.19 6.18
N VAL A 126 2.45 6.14 5.88
CA VAL A 126 3.34 7.31 5.91
C VAL A 126 3.69 7.70 4.48
N LEU A 127 3.67 8.99 4.17
CA LEU A 127 4.29 9.50 2.95
C LEU A 127 5.69 9.99 3.30
N GLN A 128 6.72 9.36 2.72
CA GLN A 128 8.11 9.69 3.02
C GLN A 128 8.84 10.15 1.76
N CYS A 129 9.52 11.29 1.84
CA CYS A 129 10.42 11.74 0.80
C CYS A 129 11.73 10.94 0.83
N SER A 130 12.09 10.28 -0.26
CA SER A 130 13.35 9.54 -0.32
C SER A 130 14.59 10.42 -0.48
N SER A 131 14.44 11.72 -0.82
CA SER A 131 15.56 12.65 -0.93
C SER A 131 15.96 13.25 0.40
N CYS A 132 14.99 13.77 1.18
CA CYS A 132 15.28 14.47 2.44
C CYS A 132 14.82 13.71 3.69
N GLY A 133 14.16 12.56 3.53
CA GLY A 133 13.67 11.73 4.64
C GLY A 133 12.43 12.26 5.36
N ALA A 134 11.91 13.44 4.98
CA ALA A 134 10.74 14.03 5.63
C ALA A 134 9.52 13.11 5.50
N MET A 135 8.76 13.00 6.59
CA MET A 135 7.56 12.17 6.70
C MET A 135 6.31 13.06 6.82
N TYR A 136 5.22 12.58 6.23
CA TYR A 136 3.95 13.28 6.19
C TYR A 136 2.78 12.33 6.44
N ASP A 137 1.79 12.86 7.15
CA ASP A 137 0.44 12.33 7.25
C ASP A 137 -0.46 13.05 6.23
N GLU A 138 -1.27 12.28 5.54
CA GLU A 138 -2.26 12.80 4.59
C GLU A 138 -3.55 13.05 5.37
N ARG A 139 -3.99 14.30 5.48
CA ARG A 139 -5.16 14.66 6.30
C ARG A 139 -6.21 15.38 5.46
N ILE A 140 -7.47 15.18 5.82
CA ILE A 140 -8.57 16.01 5.33
C ILE A 140 -8.62 17.26 6.22
N THR A 141 -8.35 18.41 5.62
CA THR A 141 -8.46 19.73 6.25
C THR A 141 -9.75 20.40 5.77
N GLN A 142 -10.40 21.16 6.65
CA GLN A 142 -11.63 21.90 6.35
C GLN A 142 -11.37 23.41 6.43
N ASP A 143 -11.85 24.14 5.44
CA ASP A 143 -11.85 25.61 5.41
C ASP A 143 -13.22 26.09 4.94
N GLY A 144 -14.04 26.57 5.90
CA GLY A 144 -15.44 26.88 5.67
C GLY A 144 -16.24 25.66 5.18
N ALA A 145 -16.85 25.77 4.00
CA ALA A 145 -17.60 24.68 3.37
C ALA A 145 -16.72 23.74 2.51
N ARG A 146 -15.44 24.07 2.33
CA ARG A 146 -14.50 23.31 1.48
C ARG A 146 -13.73 22.30 2.33
N GLN A 147 -13.58 21.08 1.82
CA GLN A 147 -12.68 20.07 2.38
C GLN A 147 -11.58 19.78 1.37
N TYR A 148 -10.35 19.57 1.81
CA TYR A 148 -9.23 19.25 0.93
C TYR A 148 -8.17 18.38 1.61
N LEU A 149 -7.35 17.71 0.80
CA LEU A 149 -6.22 16.92 1.29
C LEU A 149 -4.97 17.77 1.45
N GLU A 150 -4.36 17.63 2.61
CA GLU A 150 -3.13 18.31 2.99
C GLU A 150 -2.07 17.30 3.45
N LEU A 151 -0.79 17.59 3.16
CA LEU A 151 0.34 16.88 3.75
C LEU A 151 0.78 17.60 5.02
N VAL A 152 0.51 16.98 6.16
CA VAL A 152 0.96 17.49 7.46
C VAL A 152 2.26 16.78 7.82
N ARG A 153 3.33 17.56 8.02
CA ARG A 153 4.65 17.01 8.40
C ARG A 153 4.56 16.34 9.77
N VAL A 154 5.15 15.15 9.87
CA VAL A 154 5.27 14.41 11.13
C VAL A 154 6.73 14.06 11.39
N GLU A 155 7.09 13.95 12.67
CA GLU A 155 8.43 13.56 13.11
C GLU A 155 8.60 12.04 13.09
N ASN A 156 7.52 11.30 13.32
CA ASN A 156 7.51 9.85 13.33
C ASN A 156 6.11 9.28 13.00
N ALA A 157 6.04 7.97 12.80
CA ALA A 157 4.82 7.29 12.37
C ALA A 157 3.77 7.18 13.50
N GLU A 158 4.19 7.25 14.75
CA GLU A 158 3.33 7.20 15.93
C GLU A 158 2.40 8.43 16.05
N GLN A 159 2.73 9.52 15.35
CA GLN A 159 1.87 10.71 15.22
C GLN A 159 0.76 10.56 14.17
N ILE A 160 0.75 9.46 13.42
CA ILE A 160 -0.26 9.15 12.41
C ILE A 160 -1.28 8.19 12.99
N GLU A 161 -2.56 8.44 12.75
CA GLU A 161 -3.61 7.51 13.16
C GLU A 161 -3.41 6.14 12.48
N PRO A 162 -3.22 5.08 13.28
CA PRO A 162 -2.94 3.76 12.74
C PRO A 162 -4.15 3.16 12.02
N THR A 163 -3.88 2.30 11.06
CA THR A 163 -4.89 1.48 10.40
C THR A 163 -4.71 0.03 10.82
N THR A 164 -5.82 -0.67 11.11
CA THR A 164 -5.74 -2.07 11.52
C THR A 164 -5.19 -2.94 10.38
N ALA A 165 -4.39 -3.96 10.72
CA ALA A 165 -3.83 -4.90 9.75
C ALA A 165 -4.93 -5.59 8.91
N GLY A 166 -6.11 -5.80 9.48
CA GLY A 166 -7.28 -6.33 8.78
C GLY A 166 -7.74 -5.40 7.65
N THR A 167 -7.94 -4.12 7.97
CA THR A 167 -8.27 -3.09 6.98
C THR A 167 -7.17 -2.98 5.91
N ILE A 168 -5.89 -3.05 6.30
CA ILE A 168 -4.77 -2.96 5.34
C ILE A 168 -4.73 -4.16 4.38
N GLN A 169 -4.92 -5.38 4.88
CA GLN A 169 -5.01 -6.56 4.01
C GLN A 169 -6.15 -6.42 2.99
N GLU A 170 -7.27 -5.85 3.41
CA GLU A 170 -8.39 -5.57 2.52
C GLU A 170 -8.05 -4.48 1.51
N ILE A 171 -7.46 -3.35 1.92
CA ILE A 171 -6.98 -2.30 1.02
C ILE A 171 -6.03 -2.88 -0.04
N LYS A 172 -5.08 -3.71 0.40
CA LYS A 172 -4.14 -4.43 -0.48
C LYS A 172 -4.89 -5.36 -1.46
N ARG A 173 -5.98 -6.04 -1.03
CA ARG A 173 -6.85 -6.85 -1.92
C ARG A 173 -7.71 -6.00 -2.87
N TYR A 174 -8.23 -4.85 -2.43
CA TYR A 174 -9.06 -3.94 -3.23
C TYR A 174 -8.25 -3.18 -4.29
N ARG A 175 -6.99 -2.87 -4.02
CA ARG A 175 -6.06 -2.31 -5.02
C ARG A 175 -5.88 -3.26 -6.23
N ILE A 176 -6.18 -4.56 -6.06
CA ILE A 176 -6.08 -5.61 -7.07
C ILE A 176 -7.44 -5.92 -7.74
N ARG A 177 -8.57 -5.61 -7.09
CA ARG A 177 -9.92 -6.06 -7.52
C ARG A 177 -11.02 -5.01 -7.48
N GLY A 178 -10.73 -3.74 -7.23
CA GLY A 178 -11.72 -2.66 -7.11
C GLY A 178 -12.43 -2.31 -8.41
N ARG A 179 -13.22 -3.24 -8.94
CA ARG A 179 -14.19 -3.05 -10.01
C ARG A 179 -15.37 -2.26 -9.44
N MET A 180 -15.65 -1.11 -10.04
CA MET A 180 -17.01 -0.58 -10.01
C MET A 180 -17.76 -1.26 -11.15
N HIS A 181 -18.87 -1.91 -10.83
CA HIS A 181 -19.60 -2.78 -11.73
C HIS A 181 -20.69 -2.07 -12.53
N SER A 182 -20.98 -0.80 -12.23
CA SER A 182 -21.96 0.00 -12.97
C SER A 182 -21.79 1.51 -12.74
N ARG A 183 -22.43 2.29 -13.62
CA ARG A 183 -22.56 3.76 -13.52
C ARG A 183 -23.40 4.18 -12.31
N ALA A 184 -24.43 3.41 -11.98
CA ALA A 184 -25.27 3.63 -10.81
C ALA A 184 -24.49 3.48 -9.51
N GLN A 185 -23.61 2.46 -9.43
CA GLN A 185 -22.74 2.27 -8.27
C GLN A 185 -21.81 3.47 -8.05
N ALA A 186 -21.27 4.03 -9.13
CA ALA A 186 -20.52 5.28 -9.05
C ALA A 186 -21.39 6.42 -8.47
N THR A 187 -22.57 6.68 -9.03
CA THR A 187 -23.44 7.76 -8.56
C THR A 187 -23.86 7.63 -7.09
N ASP A 188 -24.29 6.44 -6.65
CA ASP A 188 -24.75 6.20 -5.27
C ASP A 188 -23.64 6.44 -4.24
N ILE A 189 -22.42 6.02 -4.58
CA ILE A 189 -21.24 6.20 -3.74
C ILE A 189 -20.76 7.65 -3.75
N PHE A 190 -20.81 8.31 -4.91
CA PHE A 190 -20.25 9.64 -5.05
C PHE A 190 -21.20 10.71 -4.51
N GLY A 191 -22.52 10.47 -4.51
CA GLY A 191 -23.51 11.46 -4.11
C GLY A 191 -23.47 12.68 -5.04
N SER A 192 -22.61 13.65 -4.71
CA SER A 192 -22.36 14.88 -5.47
C SER A 192 -20.89 15.07 -5.85
N CYS A 193 -20.65 15.72 -6.99
CA CYS A 193 -19.30 16.13 -7.40
C CYS A 193 -18.71 17.14 -6.40
N PRO A 194 -17.46 16.98 -5.91
CA PRO A 194 -16.89 17.89 -4.92
C PRO A 194 -16.67 19.31 -5.47
N THR A 195 -16.49 19.43 -6.79
CA THR A 195 -16.27 20.74 -7.43
C THR A 195 -17.55 21.52 -7.68
N CYS A 196 -18.63 20.85 -8.10
CA CYS A 196 -19.84 21.54 -8.56
C CYS A 196 -21.11 21.21 -7.78
N GLY A 197 -21.04 20.31 -6.79
CA GLY A 197 -22.18 19.94 -5.93
C GLY A 197 -23.30 19.16 -6.62
N LYS A 198 -23.27 18.99 -7.95
CA LYS A 198 -24.31 18.28 -8.71
C LYS A 198 -24.16 16.78 -8.55
N SER A 199 -25.28 16.06 -8.62
CA SER A 199 -25.29 14.59 -8.58
C SER A 199 -24.32 14.07 -9.63
N ALA A 200 -23.36 13.26 -9.18
CA ALA A 200 -22.26 12.85 -10.03
C ALA A 200 -22.79 11.78 -11.00
N ALA A 201 -23.51 12.19 -12.06
CA ALA A 201 -23.64 11.37 -13.25
C ALA A 201 -22.22 11.25 -13.81
N VAL A 202 -21.54 10.17 -13.46
CA VAL A 202 -20.16 9.93 -13.85
C VAL A 202 -20.15 9.15 -15.15
N THR A 203 -19.47 9.65 -16.18
CA THR A 203 -19.19 8.81 -17.35
C THR A 203 -17.98 7.93 -17.08
N LEU A 204 -18.22 6.62 -16.98
CA LEU A 204 -17.17 5.61 -16.86
C LEU A 204 -16.54 5.41 -18.24
N ASN A 205 -15.34 5.96 -18.46
CA ASN A 205 -14.55 5.60 -19.64
C ASN A 205 -13.73 4.34 -19.30
N SER A 206 -14.19 3.19 -19.82
CA SER A 206 -13.56 1.85 -19.80
C SER A 206 -13.58 1.08 -18.46
N ILE A 207 -14.06 -0.17 -18.45
CA ILE A 207 -14.46 -0.92 -17.24
C ILE A 207 -13.30 -1.65 -16.53
N LEU A 208 -12.09 -1.69 -17.11
CA LEU A 208 -11.05 -2.62 -16.65
C LEU A 208 -9.98 -2.00 -15.75
N PHE A 209 -9.68 -0.70 -15.85
CA PHE A 209 -8.56 -0.08 -15.14
C PHE A 209 -8.77 1.43 -14.88
N ILE A 210 -9.97 1.84 -14.45
CA ILE A 210 -10.28 3.27 -14.23
C ILE A 210 -9.41 3.85 -13.12
N LYS A 211 -8.46 4.71 -13.50
CA LYS A 211 -7.73 5.59 -12.59
C LYS A 211 -8.54 6.84 -12.22
N PHE A 212 -9.40 7.32 -13.13
CA PHE A 212 -10.09 8.61 -13.03
C PHE A 212 -11.52 8.58 -13.56
N PHE A 213 -12.41 9.33 -12.91
CA PHE A 213 -13.78 9.57 -13.34
C PHE A 213 -13.91 10.98 -13.91
N LYS A 214 -14.89 11.22 -14.79
CA LYS A 214 -15.22 12.57 -15.26
C LYS A 214 -16.64 12.92 -14.81
N CYS A 215 -16.80 14.05 -14.13
CA CYS A 215 -18.11 14.62 -13.85
C CYS A 215 -18.75 15.11 -15.16
N ASN A 216 -19.98 14.73 -15.44
CA ASN A 216 -20.66 15.19 -16.67
C ASN A 216 -21.13 16.63 -16.60
N SER A 217 -21.34 17.16 -15.40
CA SER A 217 -21.90 18.50 -15.23
C SER A 217 -20.87 19.60 -15.38
N CYS A 218 -19.68 19.43 -14.79
CA CYS A 218 -18.61 20.44 -14.84
C CYS A 218 -17.34 19.94 -15.53
N GLY A 219 -17.29 18.68 -15.96
CA GLY A 219 -16.12 18.10 -16.62
C GLY A 219 -14.95 17.77 -15.68
N THR A 220 -15.07 18.03 -14.37
CA THR A 220 -13.98 17.78 -13.42
C THR A 220 -13.56 16.31 -13.39
N LYS A 221 -12.24 16.09 -13.39
CA LYS A 221 -11.61 14.80 -13.17
C LYS A 221 -11.68 14.44 -11.67
N LEU A 222 -12.19 13.26 -11.36
CA LEU A 222 -12.36 12.78 -9.99
C LEU A 222 -11.49 11.53 -9.75
N ARG A 223 -10.94 11.42 -8.54
CA ARG A 223 -10.00 10.37 -8.12
C ARG A 223 -10.49 9.67 -6.87
N LYS A 224 -10.61 8.34 -6.92
CA LYS A 224 -10.83 7.54 -5.70
C LYS A 224 -9.50 7.36 -4.96
N ARG A 225 -9.50 7.62 -3.65
CA ARG A 225 -8.34 7.36 -2.78
C ARG A 225 -8.81 6.65 -1.52
N ILE A 226 -7.88 5.98 -0.86
CA ILE A 226 -8.11 5.38 0.45
C ILE A 226 -7.26 6.15 1.43
N LEU A 227 -7.93 6.66 2.46
CA LEU A 227 -7.30 7.29 3.59
C LEU A 227 -7.70 6.52 4.84
N ARG A 228 -6.72 5.91 5.51
CA ARG A 228 -6.93 5.08 6.70
C ARG A 228 -7.98 3.99 6.44
N SER A 229 -9.15 4.10 7.08
CA SER A 229 -10.26 3.15 6.94
C SER A 229 -11.41 3.66 6.06
N GLU A 230 -11.19 4.75 5.33
CA GLU A 230 -12.20 5.45 4.56
C GLU A 230 -11.85 5.52 3.07
N TRP A 231 -12.86 5.38 2.23
CA TRP A 231 -12.81 5.83 0.84
C TRP A 231 -13.08 7.31 0.79
N ILE A 232 -12.25 8.03 0.05
CA ILE A 232 -12.43 9.45 -0.21
C ILE A 232 -12.43 9.69 -1.71
N MET A 233 -13.25 10.65 -2.12
CA MET A 233 -13.23 11.16 -3.48
C MET A 233 -12.55 12.52 -3.51
N THR A 234 -11.57 12.69 -4.42
CA THR A 234 -10.98 14.01 -4.67
C THR A 234 -11.31 14.54 -6.05
N SER A 235 -11.35 15.87 -6.21
CA SER A 235 -11.68 16.56 -7.47
C SER A 235 -10.67 17.66 -7.85
N GLY A 236 -10.78 18.14 -9.08
CA GLY A 236 -10.18 19.40 -9.54
C GLY A 236 -8.66 19.31 -9.69
N ASN A 237 -7.94 20.27 -9.10
CA ASN A 237 -6.48 20.28 -8.91
C ASN A 237 -6.02 19.21 -7.88
N GLU A 238 -6.78 18.13 -7.82
CA GLU A 238 -6.61 16.90 -7.07
C GLU A 238 -6.77 16.99 -5.55
N SER A 239 -6.74 18.17 -4.93
CA SER A 239 -6.82 18.32 -3.47
C SER A 239 -8.24 18.33 -2.87
N ASP A 240 -9.28 18.81 -3.56
CA ASP A 240 -10.61 18.98 -2.95
C ASP A 240 -11.30 17.64 -2.64
N VAL A 241 -11.72 17.43 -1.40
CA VAL A 241 -12.40 16.22 -0.92
C VAL A 241 -13.90 16.43 -0.95
N GLY A 242 -14.63 15.48 -1.53
CA GLY A 242 -16.09 15.42 -1.45
C GLY A 242 -16.53 14.32 -0.48
N SER A 243 -17.31 13.38 -1.00
CA SER A 243 -17.87 12.29 -0.19
C SER A 243 -16.77 11.41 0.42
N VAL A 244 -16.87 11.24 1.74
CA VAL A 244 -16.09 10.30 2.55
C VAL A 244 -17.01 9.13 2.91
N LEU A 245 -16.59 7.91 2.62
CA LEU A 245 -17.37 6.71 2.86
C LEU A 245 -16.52 5.66 3.59
N PRO A 246 -16.88 5.28 4.82
CA PRO A 246 -16.17 4.22 5.53
C PRO A 246 -16.11 2.91 4.74
N LEU A 247 -14.97 2.20 4.82
CA LEU A 247 -14.76 0.96 4.06
C LEU A 247 -15.81 -0.12 4.33
N PHE A 248 -16.37 -0.17 5.54
CA PHE A 248 -17.40 -1.15 5.88
C PHE A 248 -18.74 -0.82 5.22
N GLU A 249 -19.10 0.47 5.16
CA GLU A 249 -20.32 0.94 4.48
C GLU A 249 -20.28 0.65 2.99
N TRP A 250 -19.12 0.90 2.38
CA TRP A 250 -18.88 0.51 0.99
C TRP A 250 -19.21 -0.97 0.73
N LYS A 251 -18.74 -1.87 1.61
CA LYS A 251 -18.97 -3.31 1.44
C LYS A 251 -20.44 -3.68 1.57
N ARG A 252 -21.14 -3.04 2.50
CA ARG A 252 -22.58 -3.24 2.68
C ARG A 252 -23.31 -2.90 1.38
N GLN A 253 -23.09 -1.70 0.85
CA GLN A 253 -23.69 -1.25 -0.41
C GLN A 253 -23.33 -2.17 -1.59
N ALA A 254 -22.06 -2.58 -1.70
CA ALA A 254 -21.63 -3.48 -2.77
C ALA A 254 -22.30 -4.87 -2.70
N ARG A 255 -22.56 -5.40 -1.49
CA ARG A 255 -23.24 -6.70 -1.29
C ARG A 255 -24.75 -6.63 -1.52
N GLU A 256 -25.38 -5.54 -1.13
CA GLU A 256 -26.81 -5.33 -1.36
C GLU A 256 -27.11 -5.29 -2.86
N GLN A 257 -26.27 -4.62 -3.64
CA GLN A 257 -26.39 -4.55 -5.10
C GLN A 257 -26.07 -5.87 -5.82
N SER A 258 -25.20 -6.73 -5.28
CA SER A 258 -25.00 -8.06 -5.88
C SER A 258 -26.24 -8.93 -5.71
N LYS A 259 -26.92 -8.83 -4.56
CA LYS A 259 -28.16 -9.59 -4.29
C LYS A 259 -29.34 -9.13 -5.17
N SER A 260 -29.43 -7.83 -5.48
CA SER A 260 -30.48 -7.31 -6.36
C SER A 260 -30.34 -7.73 -7.83
N ARG A 261 -29.20 -8.30 -8.23
CA ARG A 261 -28.95 -8.85 -9.57
C ARG A 261 -29.33 -10.33 -9.72
N ASP A 262 -29.52 -11.04 -8.61
CA ASP A 262 -29.85 -12.47 -8.60
C ASP A 262 -31.36 -12.75 -8.60
N VAL A 263 -32.21 -11.72 -8.75
CA VAL A 263 -33.65 -11.89 -8.96
C VAL A 263 -33.91 -11.91 -10.48
N PRO A 264 -34.27 -13.06 -11.09
CA PRO A 264 -34.70 -13.07 -12.47
C PRO A 264 -35.96 -12.21 -12.59
N GLU A 265 -35.97 -11.24 -13.51
CA GLU A 265 -37.22 -10.66 -13.99
C GLU A 265 -38.07 -11.81 -14.54
N ILE A 266 -39.10 -12.21 -13.79
CA ILE A 266 -40.20 -12.98 -14.35
C ILE A 266 -40.90 -12.02 -15.31
N LYS A 267 -40.54 -12.12 -16.59
CA LYS A 267 -41.31 -11.51 -17.67
C LYS A 267 -42.64 -12.25 -17.74
N ASN A 268 -43.69 -11.63 -17.20
CA ASN A 268 -45.07 -11.96 -17.54
C ASN A 268 -45.44 -11.28 -18.86
#